data_AF-A0AAN4WWA7-F1
#
_entry.id   AF-A0AAN4WWA7-F1
#
_cell.length_a   1.000
_cell.length_b   1.000
_cell.length_c   1.000
_cell.angle_alpha   90.00
_cell.angle_beta   90.00
_cell.angle_gamma   90.00
#
_symmetry.space_group_name_H-M   'P 1'
#
loop_
_entity.id
_entity.type
_entity.pdbx_description
1 polymer ?
#
loop_
_entity_poly.entity_id
_entity_poly.type
_entity_poly.pdbx_seq_one_letter_code
_entity_poly.pdbx_strand_id
1 'polypeptide(L)'
;MLAITNPMLKRMLLEHLVEHMDQGGFDALLTAGFTPEFLDSLRHRPARDLINIAQTELDIRVALPQRAIAACLQRLDWQRRDAHLREYFIRHGASRQMVCQFFKLTADEFRDLRELLVPDGVPSGRPSMPSERLRDEIHRVWHEMERSGEHSTLRERIYALHQRFPDLRIQALHATVTEFDEAVATVGGSVGAPSSNFGSL
;
A
#
# COMPACT_ATOMS: atom_id res chain seq x y z
N MET A 1 17.70 20.15 13.96
CA MET A 1 17.50 21.44 13.26
C MET A 1 18.62 21.59 12.26
N LEU A 2 18.29 21.89 11.00
CA LEU A 2 19.27 22.09 9.94
C LEU A 2 19.46 23.60 9.72
N ALA A 3 20.71 24.08 9.72
CA ALA A 3 21.02 25.47 9.40
C ALA A 3 21.12 25.64 7.88
N ILE A 4 20.44 26.65 7.34
CA ILE A 4 20.48 26.98 5.92
C ILE A 4 21.52 28.06 5.68
N THR A 5 22.64 27.68 5.06
CA THR A 5 23.72 28.59 4.71
C THR A 5 23.60 29.16 3.30
N ASN A 6 22.93 28.44 2.38
CA ASN A 6 22.81 28.83 0.98
C ASN A 6 21.92 30.08 0.80
N PRO A 7 22.44 31.20 0.26
CA PRO A 7 21.67 32.42 0.01
C PRO A 7 20.44 32.23 -0.88
N MET A 8 20.48 31.31 -1.86
CA MET A 8 19.32 31.02 -2.69
C MET A 8 18.17 30.39 -1.89
N LEU A 9 18.49 29.45 -0.99
CA LEU A 9 17.48 28.83 -0.12
C LEU A 9 16.92 29.84 0.89
N LYS A 10 17.78 30.72 1.44
CA LYS A 10 17.33 31.82 2.30
C LYS A 10 16.33 32.74 1.57
N ARG A 11 16.66 33.15 0.34
CA ARG A 11 15.79 33.97 -0.50
C ARG A 11 14.46 33.25 -0.79
N MET A 12 14.50 32.00 -1.21
CA MET A 12 13.29 31.21 -1.47
C MET A 12 12.38 31.12 -0.25
N LEU A 13 12.95 30.97 0.95
CA LEU A 13 12.15 30.94 2.17
C LEU A 13 11.52 32.30 2.48
N LEU A 14 12.25 33.40 2.33
CA LEU A 14 11.71 34.75 2.51
C LEU A 14 10.60 35.05 1.49
N GLU A 15 10.79 34.68 0.24
CA GLU A 15 9.78 34.82 -0.82
C GLU A 15 8.55 33.95 -0.52
N HIS A 16 8.76 32.71 -0.08
CA HIS A 16 7.66 31.83 0.30
C HIS A 16 6.86 32.37 1.49
N LEU A 17 7.51 33.03 2.46
CA LEU A 17 6.81 33.71 3.56
C LEU A 17 5.94 34.87 3.05
N VAL A 18 6.45 35.67 2.11
CA VAL A 18 5.67 36.76 1.49
C VAL A 18 4.47 36.23 0.73
N GLU A 19 4.67 35.18 -0.08
CA GLU A 19 3.59 34.53 -0.81
C GLU A 19 2.53 33.92 0.14
N HIS A 20 2.96 33.29 1.23
CA HIS A 20 2.07 32.72 2.24
C HIS A 20 1.24 33.81 2.95
N MET A 21 1.82 35.01 3.17
CA MET A 21 1.09 36.16 3.69
C MET A 21 0.03 36.67 2.70
N ASP A 22 0.35 36.75 1.41
CA ASP A 22 -0.58 37.21 0.38
C ASP A 22 -1.73 36.22 0.12
N GLN A 23 -1.50 34.93 0.35
CA GLN A 23 -2.53 33.87 0.27
C GLN A 23 -3.43 33.79 1.52
N GLY A 24 -3.28 34.70 2.49
CA GLY A 24 -4.12 34.76 3.69
C GLY A 24 -3.61 33.91 4.86
N GLY A 25 -2.38 33.40 4.80
CA GLY A 25 -1.74 32.60 5.85
C GLY A 25 -1.12 33.42 7.00
N PHE A 26 -1.61 34.63 7.25
CA PHE A 26 -1.07 35.55 8.25
C PHE A 26 -1.22 35.00 9.69
N ASP A 27 -2.37 34.42 10.00
CA ASP A 27 -2.68 33.85 11.33
C ASP A 27 -1.76 32.69 11.72
N ALA A 28 -1.35 31.88 10.75
CA ALA A 28 -0.43 30.76 10.99
C ALA A 28 0.97 31.26 11.35
N LEU A 29 1.42 32.38 10.77
CA LEU A 29 2.71 32.99 11.07
C LEU A 29 2.68 33.69 12.44
N LEU A 30 1.58 34.35 12.79
CA LEU A 30 1.40 34.90 14.14
C LEU A 30 1.43 33.79 15.20
N THR A 31 0.76 32.67 14.93
CA THR A 31 0.77 31.48 15.81
C THR A 31 2.17 30.86 15.94
N ALA A 32 2.99 30.97 14.89
CA ALA A 32 4.39 30.54 14.91
C ALA A 32 5.32 31.49 15.71
N GLY A 33 4.81 32.63 16.18
CA GLY A 33 5.52 33.57 17.04
C GLY A 33 6.14 34.77 16.32
N PHE A 34 5.78 35.02 15.06
CA PHE A 34 6.21 36.23 14.35
C PHE A 34 5.38 37.45 14.81
N THR A 35 6.02 38.62 14.91
CA THR A 35 5.32 39.86 15.22
C THR A 35 4.62 40.44 13.99
N PRO A 36 3.43 41.03 14.14
CA PRO A 36 2.69 41.59 13.01
C PRO A 36 3.46 42.73 12.32
N GLU A 37 4.23 43.53 13.06
CA GLU A 37 5.04 44.63 12.50
C GLU A 37 6.17 44.10 11.62
N PHE A 38 6.76 42.95 11.98
CA PHE A 38 7.79 42.30 11.18
C PHE A 38 7.18 41.74 9.89
N LEU A 39 6.04 41.06 9.98
CA LEU A 39 5.35 40.49 8.83
C LEU A 39 4.90 41.58 7.85
N ASP A 40 4.34 42.66 8.36
CA ASP A 40 3.91 43.80 7.54
C ASP A 40 5.10 44.51 6.89
N SER A 41 6.21 44.66 7.62
CA SER A 41 7.47 45.17 7.07
C SER A 41 8.04 44.25 5.98
N LEU A 42 7.97 42.92 6.15
CA LEU A 42 8.48 41.97 5.18
C LEU A 42 7.63 41.96 3.90
N ARG A 43 6.31 42.09 4.03
CA ARG A 43 5.35 42.10 2.92
C ARG A 43 5.53 43.30 1.98
N HIS A 44 5.80 44.48 2.52
CA HIS A 44 5.92 45.71 1.74
C HIS A 44 7.32 45.96 1.15
N ARG A 45 8.27 45.05 1.35
CA ARG A 45 9.65 45.22 0.87
C ARG A 45 9.81 44.78 -0.58
N PRO A 46 10.61 45.52 -1.38
CA PRO A 46 10.91 45.11 -2.75
C PRO A 46 11.76 43.82 -2.75
N ALA A 47 11.58 42.98 -3.78
CA ALA A 47 12.31 41.72 -3.91
C ALA A 47 13.85 41.88 -3.86
N ARG A 48 14.36 43.03 -4.30
CA ARG A 48 15.79 43.39 -4.20
C ARG A 48 16.29 43.40 -2.75
N ASP A 49 15.48 43.87 -1.81
CA ASP A 49 15.84 43.89 -0.39
C ASP A 49 15.89 42.46 0.18
N LEU A 50 15.00 41.56 -0.27
CA LEU A 50 15.03 40.15 0.13
C LEU A 50 16.30 39.44 -0.36
N ILE A 51 16.75 39.75 -1.58
CA ILE A 51 18.02 39.25 -2.12
C ILE A 51 19.19 39.72 -1.25
N ASN A 52 19.22 41.01 -0.89
CA ASN A 52 20.27 41.56 -0.04
C ASN A 52 20.27 40.93 1.36
N ILE A 53 19.09 40.75 1.97
CA ILE A 53 18.94 40.09 3.29
C ILE A 53 19.43 38.64 3.23
N ALA A 54 19.13 37.93 2.15
CA ALA A 54 19.54 36.54 1.97
C ALA A 54 21.06 36.36 1.84
N GLN A 55 21.78 37.40 1.42
CA GLN A 55 23.25 37.42 1.34
C GLN A 55 23.92 37.69 2.70
N THR A 56 23.18 38.16 3.70
CA THR A 56 23.69 38.43 5.06
C THR A 56 23.85 37.13 5.87
N GLU A 57 24.58 37.22 6.98
CA GLU A 57 24.71 36.17 8.01
C GLU A 57 23.41 35.97 8.82
N LEU A 58 22.34 35.61 8.13
CA LEU A 58 21.07 35.22 8.73
C LEU A 58 21.12 33.73 9.13
N ASP A 59 20.85 33.41 10.39
CA ASP A 59 20.71 32.04 10.89
C ASP A 59 19.26 31.56 10.72
N ILE A 60 18.96 30.94 9.57
CA ILE A 60 17.68 30.27 9.33
C ILE A 60 17.82 28.80 9.69
N ARG A 61 17.02 28.34 10.65
CA ARG A 61 16.96 26.93 11.07
C ARG A 61 15.64 26.29 10.71
N VAL A 62 15.71 25.13 10.06
CA VAL A 62 14.52 24.34 9.72
C VAL A 62 14.42 23.12 10.64
N ALA A 63 13.22 22.91 11.17
CA ALA A 63 12.86 21.70 11.90
C ALA A 63 12.28 20.69 10.90
N LEU A 64 12.99 19.59 10.69
CA LEU A 64 12.48 18.46 9.92
C LEU A 64 11.91 17.42 10.88
N PRO A 65 10.60 17.13 10.84
CA PRO A 65 10.00 16.12 11.71
C PRO A 65 10.39 14.73 11.22
N GLN A 66 11.58 14.25 11.62
CA GLN A 66 12.18 13.00 11.15
C GLN A 66 11.21 11.81 11.26
N ARG A 67 10.45 11.74 12.35
CA ARG A 67 9.45 10.68 12.57
C ARG A 67 8.33 10.71 11.53
N ALA A 68 7.82 11.89 11.21
CA ALA A 68 6.76 12.05 10.21
C ALA A 68 7.27 11.73 8.80
N ILE A 69 8.48 12.20 8.46
CA ILE A 69 9.11 11.88 7.17
C ILE A 69 9.35 10.38 7.05
N ALA A 70 9.90 9.74 8.08
CA ALA A 70 10.13 8.29 8.10
C ALA A 70 8.82 7.50 7.94
N ALA A 71 7.75 7.89 8.62
CA ALA A 71 6.44 7.27 8.47
C ALA A 71 5.89 7.41 7.04
N CYS A 72 6.05 8.58 6.42
CA CYS A 72 5.67 8.80 5.02
C CYS A 72 6.47 7.93 4.06
N LEU A 73 7.79 7.82 4.25
CA LEU A 73 8.66 6.96 3.43
C LEU A 73 8.26 5.49 3.58
N GLN A 74 8.06 5.02 4.80
CA GLN A 74 7.58 3.65 5.05
C GLN A 74 6.25 3.39 4.34
N ARG A 75 5.30 4.33 4.41
CA ARG A 75 4.02 4.20 3.71
C ARG A 75 4.20 4.06 2.19
N LEU A 76 5.11 4.82 1.58
CA LEU A 76 5.43 4.69 0.16
C LEU A 76 6.06 3.32 -0.15
N ASP A 77 6.94 2.82 0.72
CA ASP A 77 7.54 1.49 0.54
C ASP A 77 6.51 0.36 0.69
N TRP A 78 5.55 0.49 1.60
CA TRP A 78 4.41 -0.43 1.70
C TRP A 78 3.56 -0.41 0.44
N GLN A 79 3.24 0.78 -0.10
CA GLN A 79 2.47 0.91 -1.34
C GLN A 79 3.19 0.29 -2.54
N ARG A 80 4.51 0.52 -2.67
CA ARG A 80 5.32 -0.08 -3.73
C ARG A 80 5.37 -1.61 -3.63
N ARG A 81 5.56 -2.14 -2.42
CA ARG A 81 5.55 -3.59 -2.18
C ARG A 81 4.19 -4.21 -2.50
N ASP A 82 3.10 -3.57 -2.10
CA ASP A 82 1.75 -4.06 -2.38
C ASP A 82 1.46 -4.06 -3.89
N ALA A 83 1.85 -2.99 -4.61
CA ALA A 83 1.74 -2.92 -6.06
C ALA A 83 2.55 -4.04 -6.76
N HIS A 84 3.79 -4.27 -6.31
CA HIS A 84 4.63 -5.33 -6.86
C HIS A 84 4.04 -6.73 -6.61
N LEU A 85 3.56 -7.01 -5.38
CA LEU A 85 2.88 -8.26 -5.08
C LEU A 85 1.62 -8.44 -5.91
N ARG A 86 0.82 -7.39 -6.10
CA ARG A 86 -0.37 -7.43 -6.96
C ARG A 86 -0.02 -7.80 -8.39
N GLU A 87 0.95 -7.13 -9.00
CA GLU A 87 1.40 -7.45 -10.37
C GLU A 87 1.90 -8.89 -10.47
N TYR A 88 2.68 -9.33 -9.49
CA TYR A 88 3.17 -10.71 -9.41
C TYR A 88 2.01 -11.71 -9.39
N PHE A 89 1.00 -11.49 -8.55
CA PHE A 89 -0.16 -12.38 -8.46
C PHE A 89 -0.89 -12.50 -9.80
N ILE A 90 -1.09 -11.37 -10.49
CA ILE A 90 -1.76 -11.35 -11.79
C ILE A 90 -0.94 -12.10 -12.84
N ARG A 91 0.37 -11.84 -12.94
CA ARG A 91 1.27 -12.50 -13.91
C ARG A 91 1.34 -14.02 -13.70
N HIS A 92 1.36 -14.47 -12.45
CA HIS A 92 1.51 -15.89 -12.10
C HIS A 92 0.16 -16.62 -11.93
N GLY A 93 -0.91 -16.10 -12.53
CA GLY A 93 -2.16 -16.82 -12.70
C GLY A 93 -3.00 -16.95 -11.43
N ALA A 94 -2.98 -15.94 -10.55
CA ALA A 94 -3.97 -15.84 -9.47
C ALA A 94 -5.39 -15.66 -10.04
N SER A 95 -6.40 -16.15 -9.31
CA SER A 95 -7.80 -16.00 -9.71
C SER A 95 -8.29 -14.56 -9.47
N ARG A 96 -9.29 -14.11 -10.24
CA ARG A 96 -9.94 -12.80 -10.04
C ARG A 96 -10.43 -12.63 -8.61
N GLN A 97 -11.11 -13.64 -8.07
CA GLN A 97 -11.63 -13.60 -6.70
C GLN A 97 -10.51 -13.40 -5.68
N MET A 98 -9.39 -14.12 -5.83
CA MET A 98 -8.23 -13.98 -4.95
C MET A 98 -7.65 -12.57 -5.01
N VAL A 99 -7.42 -12.02 -6.20
CA VAL A 99 -6.83 -10.69 -6.35
C VAL A 99 -7.77 -9.60 -5.81
N CYS A 100 -9.07 -9.69 -6.11
CA CYS A 100 -10.06 -8.76 -5.56
C CYS A 100 -10.14 -8.83 -4.03
N GLN A 101 -10.09 -10.03 -3.44
CA GLN A 101 -10.15 -10.22 -1.99
C GLN A 101 -8.86 -9.75 -1.29
N PHE A 102 -7.70 -10.07 -1.86
CA PHE A 102 -6.40 -9.81 -1.26
C PHE A 102 -5.92 -8.37 -1.42
N PHE A 103 -6.25 -7.72 -2.54
CA PHE A 103 -5.80 -6.36 -2.86
C PHE A 103 -6.93 -5.33 -2.85
N LYS A 104 -8.15 -5.73 -2.44
CA LYS A 104 -9.35 -4.88 -2.38
C LYS A 104 -9.65 -4.15 -3.70
N LEU A 105 -9.42 -4.84 -4.81
CA LEU A 105 -9.67 -4.33 -6.15
C LEU A 105 -11.08 -4.66 -6.61
N THR A 106 -11.63 -3.80 -7.44
CA THR A 106 -12.83 -4.08 -8.21
C THR A 106 -12.55 -5.06 -9.34
N ALA A 107 -13.63 -5.61 -9.89
CA ALA A 107 -13.59 -6.51 -11.03
C ALA A 107 -12.98 -5.89 -12.29
N ASP A 108 -13.27 -4.61 -12.50
CA ASP A 108 -12.87 -3.88 -13.70
C ASP A 108 -11.39 -3.49 -13.59
N GLU A 109 -10.93 -3.00 -12.43
CA GLU A 109 -9.50 -2.78 -12.19
C GLU A 109 -8.66 -4.04 -12.41
N PHE A 110 -9.15 -5.21 -11.97
CA PHE A 110 -8.47 -6.48 -12.24
C PHE A 110 -8.39 -6.79 -13.75
N ARG A 111 -9.46 -6.52 -14.49
CA ARG A 111 -9.53 -6.77 -15.94
C ARG A 111 -8.52 -5.90 -16.68
N ASP A 112 -8.52 -4.61 -16.38
CA ASP A 112 -7.62 -3.62 -16.99
C ASP A 112 -6.15 -3.95 -16.68
N LEU A 113 -5.86 -4.28 -15.41
CA LEU A 113 -4.50 -4.70 -15.02
C LEU A 113 -4.09 -6.01 -15.69
N ARG A 114 -5.01 -6.97 -15.86
CA ARG A 114 -4.72 -8.23 -16.52
C ARG A 114 -4.43 -8.05 -18.01
N GLU A 115 -5.20 -7.20 -18.69
CA GLU A 115 -4.98 -6.87 -20.09
C GLU A 115 -3.62 -6.18 -20.31
N LEU A 116 -3.25 -5.28 -19.41
CA LEU A 116 -1.95 -4.60 -19.44
C LEU A 116 -0.78 -5.55 -19.14
N LEU A 117 -0.90 -6.42 -18.14
CA LEU A 117 0.21 -7.23 -17.62
C LEU A 117 0.40 -8.56 -18.35
N VAL A 118 -0.65 -9.10 -18.95
CA VAL A 118 -0.63 -10.39 -19.66
C VAL A 118 -1.46 -10.32 -20.96
N PRO A 119 -0.98 -9.59 -21.97
CA PRO A 119 -1.71 -9.35 -23.22
C PRO A 119 -1.97 -10.64 -24.03
N ASP A 120 -1.07 -11.62 -23.97
CA ASP A 120 -1.20 -12.90 -24.69
C ASP A 120 -2.16 -13.90 -24.00
N GLY A 121 -2.72 -13.52 -22.85
CA GLY A 121 -3.71 -14.29 -22.11
C GLY A 121 -3.15 -15.54 -21.40
N VAL A 122 -3.28 -15.61 -20.07
CA VAL A 122 -3.11 -16.89 -19.36
C VAL A 122 -4.29 -17.80 -19.71
N PRO A 123 -4.08 -19.09 -20.05
CA PRO A 123 -5.17 -20.03 -20.28
C PRO A 123 -6.17 -20.00 -19.12
N SER A 124 -7.39 -19.59 -19.45
CA SER A 124 -8.51 -19.53 -18.51
C SER A 124 -8.98 -20.96 -18.21
N GLY A 125 -8.88 -21.37 -16.95
CA GLY A 125 -9.30 -22.70 -16.51
C GLY A 125 -8.87 -22.97 -15.07
N ARG A 126 -9.60 -23.84 -14.38
CA ARG A 126 -9.19 -24.33 -13.05
C ARG A 126 -7.89 -25.12 -13.25
N PRO A 127 -6.75 -24.72 -12.66
CA PRO A 127 -5.55 -25.50 -12.77
C PRO A 127 -5.80 -26.89 -12.19
N SER A 128 -5.24 -27.92 -12.84
CA SER A 128 -5.29 -29.28 -12.30
C SER A 128 -4.59 -29.30 -10.94
N MET A 129 -5.17 -30.04 -10.00
CA MET A 129 -4.54 -30.23 -8.70
C MET A 129 -3.14 -30.84 -8.90
N PRO A 130 -2.12 -30.38 -8.15
CA PRO A 130 -0.81 -31.02 -8.12
C PRO A 130 -0.91 -32.50 -7.75
N SER A 131 0.11 -33.28 -8.11
CA SER A 131 0.20 -34.69 -7.69
C SER A 131 0.20 -34.81 -6.17
N GLU A 132 -0.26 -35.95 -5.64
CA GLU A 132 -0.39 -36.19 -4.20
C GLU A 132 0.92 -35.90 -3.44
N ARG A 133 2.04 -36.42 -3.95
CA ARG A 133 3.37 -36.16 -3.40
C ARG A 133 3.73 -34.68 -3.33
N LEU A 134 3.34 -33.89 -4.34
CA LEU A 134 3.63 -32.45 -4.38
C LEU A 134 2.71 -31.68 -3.44
N ARG A 135 1.46 -32.13 -3.24
CA ARG A 135 0.54 -31.55 -2.24
C ARG A 135 1.08 -31.73 -0.82
N ASP A 136 1.55 -32.93 -0.47
CA ASP A 136 2.15 -33.19 0.85
C ASP A 136 3.36 -32.29 1.11
N GLU A 137 4.19 -32.09 0.09
CA GLU A 137 5.35 -31.22 0.18
C GLU A 137 4.97 -29.74 0.34
N ILE A 138 3.95 -29.28 -0.40
CA ILE A 138 3.38 -27.93 -0.27
C ILE A 138 2.85 -27.71 1.16
N HIS A 139 2.07 -28.66 1.70
CA HIS A 139 1.52 -28.57 3.06
C HIS A 139 2.61 -28.56 4.13
N ARG A 140 3.65 -29.39 3.98
CA ARG A 140 4.80 -29.38 4.90
C ARG A 140 5.46 -28.00 4.92
N VAL A 141 5.77 -27.46 3.74
CA VAL A 141 6.40 -26.13 3.59
C VAL A 141 5.49 -25.02 4.15
N TRP A 142 4.19 -25.11 3.90
CA TRP A 142 3.21 -24.15 4.42
C TRP A 142 3.19 -24.12 5.94
N HIS A 143 3.13 -25.29 6.58
CA HIS A 143 3.15 -25.40 8.05
C HIS A 143 4.48 -24.94 8.64
N GLU A 144 5.61 -25.17 7.99
CA GLU A 144 6.90 -24.64 8.42
C GLU A 144 6.90 -23.09 8.43
N MET A 145 6.36 -22.47 7.38
CA MET A 145 6.22 -21.01 7.29
C MET A 145 5.24 -20.43 8.33
N GLU A 146 4.18 -21.16 8.64
CA GLU A 146 3.25 -20.80 9.71
C GLU A 146 3.91 -20.84 11.08
N ARG A 147 4.72 -21.88 11.34
CA ARG A 147 5.43 -22.05 12.61
C ARG A 147 6.56 -21.05 12.80
N SER A 148 7.24 -20.65 11.73
CA SER A 148 8.33 -19.68 11.81
C SER A 148 7.84 -18.25 12.05
N GLY A 149 6.60 -17.93 11.67
CA GLY A 149 6.03 -16.59 11.76
C GLY A 149 6.69 -15.57 10.81
N GLU A 150 7.48 -16.05 9.84
CA GLU A 150 8.33 -15.23 8.96
C GLU A 150 7.53 -14.41 7.93
N HIS A 151 6.25 -14.71 7.74
CA HIS A 151 5.36 -14.00 6.83
C HIS A 151 4.08 -13.57 7.55
N SER A 152 3.95 -12.25 7.72
CA SER A 152 2.91 -11.61 8.53
C SER A 152 1.52 -11.69 7.89
N THR A 153 1.46 -11.78 6.56
CA THR A 153 0.19 -11.83 5.82
C THR A 153 0.09 -13.07 4.93
N LEU A 154 -1.15 -13.52 4.69
CA LEU A 154 -1.45 -14.63 3.78
C LEU A 154 -0.85 -14.42 2.37
N ARG A 155 -0.87 -13.17 1.89
CA ARG A 155 -0.35 -12.77 0.57
C ARG A 155 1.15 -12.97 0.47
N GLU A 156 1.90 -12.55 1.49
CA GLU A 156 3.35 -12.74 1.57
C GLU A 156 3.72 -14.22 1.65
N ARG A 157 2.93 -15.01 2.38
CA ARG A 157 3.16 -16.45 2.51
C ARG A 157 2.92 -17.19 1.20
N ILE A 158 1.83 -16.89 0.48
CA ILE A 158 1.55 -17.46 -0.84
C ILE A 158 2.63 -17.05 -1.85
N TYR A 159 3.08 -15.80 -1.80
CA TYR A 159 4.21 -15.34 -2.60
C TYR A 159 5.46 -16.16 -2.32
N ALA A 160 5.85 -16.31 -1.05
CA ALA A 160 7.01 -17.11 -0.64
C ALA A 160 6.87 -18.60 -1.03
N LEU A 161 5.66 -19.16 -0.93
CA LEU A 161 5.36 -20.51 -1.38
C LEU A 161 5.56 -20.65 -2.89
N HIS A 162 5.05 -19.70 -3.68
CA HIS A 162 5.24 -19.70 -5.14
C HIS A 162 6.71 -19.55 -5.54
N GLN A 163 7.54 -18.84 -4.77
CA GLN A 163 8.98 -18.79 -5.01
C GLN A 163 9.67 -20.16 -4.85
N ARG A 164 9.10 -21.06 -4.01
CA ARG A 164 9.60 -22.44 -3.84
C ARG A 164 9.02 -23.41 -4.87
N PHE A 165 7.86 -23.09 -5.44
CA PHE A 165 7.17 -23.90 -6.46
C PHE A 165 6.77 -23.03 -7.68
N PRO A 166 7.75 -22.48 -8.43
CA PRO A 166 7.49 -21.48 -9.47
C PRO A 166 6.75 -22.03 -10.70
N ASP A 167 6.78 -23.36 -10.87
CA ASP A 167 6.10 -24.06 -11.96
C ASP A 167 4.57 -24.15 -11.75
N LEU A 168 4.11 -23.97 -10.51
CA LEU A 168 2.69 -24.03 -10.17
C LEU A 168 2.08 -22.63 -10.17
N ARG A 169 0.88 -22.49 -10.73
CA ARG A 169 0.14 -21.23 -10.67
C ARG A 169 -0.23 -20.90 -9.22
N ILE A 170 -0.27 -19.61 -8.90
CA ILE A 170 -0.67 -19.12 -7.57
C ILE A 170 -2.07 -19.63 -7.17
N GLN A 171 -3.00 -19.72 -8.12
CA GLN A 171 -4.32 -20.28 -7.86
C GLN A 171 -4.28 -21.76 -7.44
N ALA A 172 -3.38 -22.56 -8.02
CA ALA A 172 -3.23 -23.97 -7.66
C ALA A 172 -2.65 -24.12 -6.25
N LEU A 173 -1.61 -23.35 -5.94
CA LEU A 173 -0.98 -23.34 -4.62
C LEU A 173 -1.96 -22.95 -3.52
N HIS A 174 -2.75 -21.88 -3.74
CA HIS A 174 -3.77 -21.47 -2.80
C HIS A 174 -4.83 -22.55 -2.61
N ALA A 175 -5.33 -23.15 -3.69
CA ALA A 175 -6.33 -24.22 -3.60
C ALA A 175 -5.80 -25.44 -2.84
N THR A 176 -4.51 -25.78 -2.97
CA THR A 176 -3.88 -26.86 -2.20
C THR A 176 -3.84 -26.53 -0.71
N VAL A 177 -3.37 -25.34 -0.32
CA VAL A 177 -3.26 -25.01 1.12
C VAL A 177 -4.62 -24.80 1.80
N THR A 178 -5.67 -24.41 1.06
CA THR A 178 -7.03 -24.27 1.60
C THR A 178 -7.90 -25.52 1.43
N GLU A 179 -7.35 -26.65 0.94
CA GLU A 179 -8.17 -27.83 0.61
C GLU A 179 -8.88 -28.45 1.83
N PHE A 180 -8.35 -28.21 3.03
CA PHE A 180 -8.94 -28.68 4.30
C PHE A 180 -9.75 -27.63 5.05
N ASP A 181 -9.66 -26.34 4.67
CA ASP A 181 -10.43 -25.26 5.29
C ASP A 181 -11.90 -25.26 4.84
N GLU A 182 -12.15 -25.63 3.57
CA GLU A 182 -13.52 -25.71 3.03
C GLU A 182 -14.33 -26.89 3.62
N ALA A 183 -13.65 -27.96 4.06
CA ALA A 183 -14.30 -29.16 4.63
C ALA A 183 -15.01 -28.89 5.98
N VAL A 184 -14.63 -27.83 6.69
CA VAL A 184 -15.23 -27.47 7.99
C VAL A 184 -16.57 -26.73 7.82
N ALA A 185 -16.81 -26.08 6.67
CA ALA A 185 -18.02 -25.29 6.45
C ALA A 185 -19.28 -26.12 6.14
N THR A 186 -19.14 -27.36 5.66
CA THR A 186 -20.28 -28.18 5.18
C THR A 186 -20.86 -29.11 6.26
N VAL A 187 -20.19 -29.30 7.40
CA VAL A 187 -20.65 -30.25 8.45
C VAL A 187 -21.73 -29.65 9.38
N GLY A 188 -22.04 -28.36 9.28
CA GLY A 188 -23.02 -27.67 10.14
C GLY A 188 -24.48 -27.63 9.63
N GLY A 189 -24.80 -28.23 8.48
CA GLY A 189 -26.08 -28.03 7.78
C GLY A 189 -26.93 -29.29 7.62
N SER A 190 -27.22 -30.03 8.70
CA SER A 190 -28.24 -31.09 8.66
C SER A 190 -28.90 -31.27 10.03
N VAL A 191 -29.91 -30.46 10.31
CA VAL A 191 -30.98 -30.81 11.26
C VAL A 191 -32.29 -30.64 10.51
N GLY A 192 -32.99 -31.76 10.37
CA GLY A 192 -34.13 -31.92 9.48
C GLY A 192 -35.34 -31.09 9.88
N ALA A 193 -36.02 -30.56 8.86
CA ALA A 193 -37.37 -30.05 8.98
C ALA A 193 -38.36 -31.23 8.96
N PRO A 194 -39.28 -31.35 9.93
CA PRO A 194 -40.34 -32.33 9.84
C PRO A 194 -41.36 -31.90 8.78
N SER A 195 -41.71 -32.87 7.94
CA SER A 195 -42.76 -32.78 6.94
C SER A 195 -44.13 -32.59 7.59
N SER A 196 -44.85 -31.54 7.23
CA SER A 196 -46.29 -31.43 7.43
C SER A 196 -46.96 -31.31 6.05
N ASN A 197 -47.51 -32.43 5.61
CA ASN A 197 -48.39 -32.56 4.46
C ASN A 197 -49.77 -32.95 5.03
N PHE A 198 -50.83 -32.24 4.64
CA PHE A 198 -52.28 -32.52 4.75
C PHE A 198 -52.97 -31.14 4.82
N GLY A 199 -53.94 -30.75 4.00
CA GLY A 199 -54.72 -31.41 2.96
C GLY A 199 -55.87 -30.43 2.63
N SER A 200 -56.26 -30.35 1.36
CA SER A 200 -57.33 -29.50 0.85
C SER A 200 -58.70 -29.79 1.47
N LEU A 201 -59.52 -28.76 1.68
CA LEU A 201 -60.88 -28.57 1.15
C LEU A 201 -61.37 -27.15 1.46
#